data_AF-A0A9E1XR62-F1
#
_entry.id   AF-A0A9E1XR62-F1
#
_cell.length_a   1.000
_cell.length_b   1.000
_cell.length_c   1.000
_cell.angle_alpha   90.00
_cell.angle_beta   90.00
_cell.angle_gamma   90.00
#
_symmetry.space_group_name_H-M   'P 1'
#
loop_
_entity.id
_entity.type
_entity.pdbx_description
1 polymer ?
#
loop_
_entity_poly.entity_id
_entity_poly.type
_entity_poly.pdbx_seq_one_letter_code
_entity_poly.pdbx_strand_id
1 'polypeptide(L)'
;MRGARWHRSVIAALAMATGVVFGQERPTQAPQGGGMHQRPGPGQRRPGQGPEQMMQPGQGPGQMTQPGQPGGHDRQAVPRQVIEQLRQQNPEKFQQLMKLRQTDQKAFTKELRGLVLAWQKRHQIRRGGASEEELLCRELSWRYHDTEDEEEKQKLRRDLAVAVDLAFEKRVKTVETRIQHMEKELEKFRERLKQLRKNRGPVCESRVEELLRPPELNWNADW
;
A
#
# COMPACT_ATOMS: atom_id res chain seq x y z
N MET A 1 -28.22 37.46 -16.31
CA MET A 1 -26.93 37.10 -16.93
C MET A 1 -26.79 35.58 -16.89
N ARG A 2 -26.43 35.01 -18.04
CA ARG A 2 -26.05 33.61 -18.39
C ARG A 2 -25.33 32.90 -17.21
N GLY A 3 -25.54 31.62 -16.84
CA GLY A 3 -25.97 30.43 -17.58
C GLY A 3 -24.76 29.57 -17.98
N ALA A 4 -24.53 28.42 -17.31
CA ALA A 4 -23.81 27.21 -17.76
C ALA A 4 -23.48 26.32 -16.53
N ARG A 5 -24.22 25.23 -16.21
CA ARG A 5 -24.16 23.89 -16.82
C ARG A 5 -22.74 23.45 -17.18
N TRP A 6 -22.05 22.81 -16.23
CA TRP A 6 -20.93 21.93 -16.54
C TRP A 6 -21.46 20.50 -16.75
N HIS A 7 -21.58 20.16 -18.02
CA HIS A 7 -21.68 18.83 -18.62
C HIS A 7 -20.66 17.86 -17.97
N ARG A 8 -20.99 16.66 -17.46
CA ARG A 8 -21.48 15.45 -18.17
C ARG A 8 -20.98 15.40 -19.62
N SER A 9 -19.74 14.92 -19.83
CA SER A 9 -19.28 14.23 -21.05
C SER A 9 -17.76 14.01 -21.01
N VAL A 10 -17.29 12.80 -20.68
CA VAL A 10 -16.10 12.19 -21.31
C VAL A 10 -16.30 10.68 -21.30
N ILE A 11 -17.13 10.15 -22.20
CA ILE A 11 -17.02 8.76 -22.68
C ILE A 11 -17.29 8.78 -24.19
N ALA A 12 -16.20 8.79 -24.95
CA ALA A 12 -16.06 8.45 -26.36
C ALA A 12 -14.56 8.56 -26.66
N ALA A 13 -13.86 7.69 -27.36
CA ALA A 13 -14.15 6.46 -28.06
C ALA A 13 -12.77 5.84 -28.35
N LEU A 14 -12.62 4.51 -28.31
CA LEU A 14 -11.75 3.81 -29.26
C LEU A 14 -12.08 2.32 -29.24
N ALA A 15 -12.86 1.90 -30.24
CA ALA A 15 -12.90 0.52 -30.66
C ALA A 15 -11.83 0.37 -31.75
N MET A 16 -10.83 -0.47 -31.53
CA MET A 16 -10.10 -1.13 -32.61
C MET A 16 -9.75 -2.54 -32.17
N ALA A 17 -10.02 -3.44 -33.11
CA ALA A 17 -9.96 -4.88 -32.99
C ALA A 17 -8.54 -5.40 -32.73
N THR A 18 -8.43 -6.43 -31.90
CA THR A 18 -7.54 -7.58 -32.15
C THR A 18 -8.05 -8.71 -31.26
N GLY A 19 -8.54 -9.77 -31.91
CA GLY A 19 -8.97 -10.98 -31.24
C GLY A 19 -7.76 -11.73 -30.70
N VAL A 20 -7.87 -12.24 -29.47
CA VAL A 20 -7.10 -13.39 -29.02
C VAL A 20 -8.04 -14.32 -28.28
N VAL A 21 -8.09 -15.53 -28.83
CA VAL A 21 -8.91 -16.68 -28.43
C VAL A 21 -8.46 -17.18 -27.06
N PHE A 22 -9.44 -17.40 -26.17
CA PHE A 22 -9.29 -18.09 -24.90
C PHE A 22 -9.06 -19.59 -25.16
N GLY A 23 -7.90 -20.11 -24.76
CA GLY A 23 -7.64 -21.55 -24.66
C GLY A 23 -7.64 -22.00 -23.20
N GLN A 24 -8.63 -22.84 -22.84
CA GLN A 24 -8.51 -23.84 -21.77
C GLN A 24 -7.23 -24.68 -22.01
N GLU A 25 -6.52 -25.18 -21.00
CA GLU A 25 -6.89 -26.40 -20.28
C GLU A 25 -6.14 -26.49 -18.94
N ARG A 26 -6.85 -26.92 -17.90
CA ARG A 26 -6.28 -27.53 -16.69
C ARG A 26 -6.22 -29.03 -16.88
N PRO A 27 -5.17 -29.71 -16.40
CA PRO A 27 -5.30 -31.08 -15.94
C PRO A 27 -5.41 -31.16 -14.41
N THR A 28 -6.29 -32.04 -14.00
CA THR A 28 -6.72 -32.38 -12.65
C THR A 28 -6.02 -33.67 -12.20
N GLN A 29 -5.54 -33.68 -10.95
CA GLN A 29 -5.34 -34.81 -10.02
C GLN A 29 -4.46 -36.03 -10.38
N ALA A 30 -3.61 -36.45 -9.43
CA ALA A 30 -3.96 -37.56 -8.52
C ALA A 30 -2.92 -37.72 -7.38
N PRO A 31 -3.32 -38.25 -6.20
CA PRO A 31 -2.47 -38.42 -5.02
C PRO A 31 -1.96 -39.88 -4.87
N GLN A 32 -0.73 -40.02 -4.37
CA GLN A 32 -0.14 -41.25 -3.81
C GLN A 32 0.89 -40.76 -2.77
N GLY A 33 1.13 -41.36 -1.61
CA GLY A 33 0.68 -42.58 -0.97
C GLY A 33 1.54 -42.74 0.30
N GLY A 34 1.14 -43.63 1.20
CA GLY A 34 1.70 -43.81 2.54
C GLY A 34 3.22 -43.94 2.66
N GLY A 35 3.74 -43.44 3.80
CA GLY A 35 5.11 -43.66 4.26
C GLY A 35 5.19 -43.47 5.77
N MET A 36 5.04 -44.57 6.51
CA MET A 36 5.29 -44.70 7.95
C MET A 36 6.78 -44.50 8.30
N HIS A 37 7.04 -44.27 9.59
CA HIS A 37 8.32 -44.32 10.31
C HIS A 37 9.18 -43.04 10.23
N GLN A 38 9.78 -42.50 11.29
CA GLN A 38 10.01 -42.93 12.66
C GLN A 38 10.33 -41.67 13.51
N ARG A 39 10.02 -41.75 14.80
CA ARG A 39 10.24 -40.72 15.82
C ARG A 39 11.60 -40.98 16.50
N PRO A 40 12.53 -40.02 16.60
CA PRO A 40 13.60 -40.09 17.58
C PRO A 40 13.19 -39.38 18.88
N GLY A 41 13.52 -40.02 20.01
CA GLY A 41 13.17 -39.59 21.36
C GLY A 41 13.99 -38.39 21.90
N PRO A 42 13.73 -37.99 23.16
CA PRO A 42 14.24 -36.78 23.75
C PRO A 42 15.57 -37.03 24.48
N GLY A 43 16.54 -36.13 24.30
CA GLY A 43 17.70 -36.06 25.19
C GLY A 43 18.99 -35.69 24.50
N GLN A 44 19.34 -34.41 24.53
CA GLN A 44 20.64 -33.94 25.03
C GLN A 44 20.63 -32.42 25.13
N ARG A 45 20.63 -31.94 26.39
CA ARG A 45 20.91 -30.56 26.75
C ARG A 45 22.39 -30.29 26.45
N ARG A 46 22.68 -29.29 25.62
CA ARG A 46 24.01 -28.65 25.58
C ARG A 46 24.00 -27.45 26.52
N PRO A 47 24.93 -27.36 27.49
CA PRO A 47 25.15 -26.16 28.28
C PRO A 47 26.04 -25.21 27.48
N GLY A 48 25.59 -23.96 27.33
CA GLY A 48 26.30 -22.94 26.55
C GLY A 48 25.42 -21.73 26.31
N GLN A 49 24.89 -21.14 27.38
CA GLN A 49 24.28 -19.81 27.35
C GLN A 49 25.40 -18.77 27.46
N GLY A 50 25.68 -18.08 26.37
CA GLY A 50 26.05 -16.67 26.40
C GLY A 50 25.01 -15.93 25.57
N PRO A 51 24.33 -14.88 26.07
CA PRO A 51 23.46 -14.07 25.24
C PRO A 51 24.31 -13.01 24.55
N GLU A 52 24.92 -13.34 23.41
CA GLU A 52 25.21 -12.32 22.42
C GLU A 52 23.88 -11.87 21.82
N GLN A 53 23.31 -10.83 22.42
CA GLN A 53 22.36 -9.96 21.73
C GLN A 53 23.09 -9.28 20.58
N MET A 54 23.23 -9.99 19.47
CA MET A 54 23.53 -9.34 18.21
C MET A 54 22.28 -8.56 17.81
N MET A 55 22.36 -7.25 18.02
CA MET A 55 21.42 -6.27 17.50
C MET A 55 21.19 -6.55 16.02
N GLN A 56 19.95 -6.87 15.67
CA GLN A 56 19.48 -6.95 14.30
C GLN A 56 19.42 -5.51 13.76
N PRO A 57 20.30 -5.07 12.84
CA PRO A 57 20.25 -3.72 12.32
C PRO A 57 19.27 -3.70 11.15
N GLY A 58 18.24 -2.87 11.24
CA GLY A 58 17.49 -2.44 10.06
C GLY A 58 16.05 -2.95 9.94
N GLN A 59 15.21 -2.77 10.95
CA GLN A 59 13.79 -2.55 10.69
C GLN A 59 13.59 -1.06 10.34
N GLY A 60 13.83 -0.73 9.07
CA GLY A 60 13.42 0.56 8.53
C GLY A 60 11.88 0.62 8.38
N PRO A 61 11.24 1.78 8.59
CA PRO A 61 9.80 1.94 8.40
C PRO A 61 9.53 2.05 6.90
N GLY A 62 9.34 0.90 6.27
CA GLY A 62 9.03 0.85 4.85
C GLY A 62 8.82 -0.58 4.42
N GLN A 63 7.63 -1.11 4.67
CA GLN A 63 7.14 -2.25 3.89
C GLN A 63 7.15 -1.83 2.42
N MET A 64 8.26 -2.14 1.71
CA MET A 64 8.25 -2.17 0.27
C MET A 64 7.29 -3.29 -0.11
N THR A 65 6.09 -2.89 -0.48
CA THR A 65 5.12 -3.76 -1.14
C THR A 65 5.83 -4.25 -2.40
N GLN A 66 6.21 -5.52 -2.43
CA GLN A 66 6.89 -6.10 -3.59
C GLN A 66 5.99 -5.95 -4.82
N PRO A 67 6.55 -5.61 -6.01
CA PRO A 67 5.79 -5.59 -7.25
C PRO A 67 5.29 -7.02 -7.52
N GLY A 68 3.97 -7.23 -7.44
CA GLY A 68 3.35 -8.54 -7.72
C GLY A 68 2.57 -9.17 -6.57
N GLN A 69 2.68 -8.67 -5.33
CA GLN A 69 1.76 -9.10 -4.26
C GLN A 69 0.46 -8.30 -4.31
N PRO A 70 -0.72 -8.95 -4.44
CA PRO A 70 -1.99 -8.26 -4.29
C PRO A 70 -2.08 -7.80 -2.84
N GLY A 71 -1.89 -6.49 -2.62
CA GLY A 71 -1.81 -5.85 -1.31
C GLY A 71 -2.99 -6.24 -0.43
N GLY A 72 -2.77 -7.23 0.42
CA GLY A 72 -3.69 -7.68 1.45
C GLY A 72 -3.67 -6.72 2.62
N HIS A 73 -4.04 -5.46 2.40
CA HIS A 73 -4.56 -4.67 3.51
C HIS A 73 -5.82 -5.39 3.98
N ASP A 74 -5.84 -5.70 5.27
CA ASP A 74 -6.89 -6.42 5.97
C ASP A 74 -8.27 -5.91 5.51
N ARG A 75 -8.88 -6.62 4.54
CA ARG A 75 -10.02 -6.10 3.75
C ARG A 75 -11.23 -5.81 4.64
N GLN A 76 -11.22 -6.32 5.88
CA GLN A 76 -12.25 -6.16 6.89
C GLN A 76 -11.99 -5.02 7.89
N ALA A 77 -10.80 -4.41 7.93
CA ALA A 77 -10.48 -3.37 8.90
C ALA A 77 -11.24 -2.08 8.63
N VAL A 78 -11.36 -1.69 7.36
CA VAL A 78 -12.02 -0.43 6.97
C VAL A 78 -13.53 -0.44 7.24
N PRO A 79 -14.31 -1.48 6.87
CA PRO A 79 -15.73 -1.52 7.21
C PRO A 79 -16.00 -1.44 8.72
N ARG A 80 -15.17 -2.06 9.57
CA ARG A 80 -15.32 -1.99 11.03
C ARG A 80 -15.10 -0.57 11.56
N GLN A 81 -14.05 0.11 11.11
CA GLN A 81 -13.77 1.50 11.49
C GLN A 81 -14.89 2.45 11.07
N VAL A 82 -15.45 2.25 9.88
CA VAL A 82 -16.59 3.04 9.37
C VAL A 82 -17.82 2.86 10.23
N ILE A 83 -18.15 1.62 10.62
CA ILE A 83 -19.30 1.32 11.49
C ILE A 83 -19.10 1.93 12.89
N GLU A 84 -17.90 1.81 13.46
CA GLU A 84 -17.60 2.36 14.77
C GLU A 84 -17.65 3.88 14.80
N GLN A 85 -17.13 4.54 13.76
CA GLN A 85 -17.22 5.98 13.62
C GLN A 85 -18.66 6.45 13.32
N LEU A 86 -19.43 5.68 12.54
CA LEU A 86 -20.85 5.96 12.31
C LEU A 86 -21.63 5.92 13.64
N ARG A 87 -21.36 4.94 14.51
CA ARG A 87 -21.96 4.85 15.85
C ARG A 87 -21.68 6.11 16.67
N GLN A 88 -20.49 6.68 16.58
CA GLN A 88 -20.09 7.87 17.35
C GLN A 88 -20.62 9.17 16.75
N GLN A 89 -20.63 9.32 15.43
CA GLN A 89 -20.95 10.58 14.74
C GLN A 89 -22.42 10.70 14.33
N ASN A 90 -23.10 9.58 14.07
CA ASN A 90 -24.50 9.55 13.68
C ASN A 90 -25.18 8.26 14.16
N PRO A 91 -25.59 8.21 15.45
CA PRO A 91 -26.14 7.01 16.06
C PRO A 91 -27.48 6.59 15.42
N GLU A 92 -28.28 7.54 14.93
CA GLU A 92 -29.55 7.25 14.25
C GLU A 92 -29.33 6.48 12.95
N LYS A 93 -28.37 6.93 12.13
CA LYS A 93 -28.02 6.25 10.88
C LYS A 93 -27.41 4.89 11.14
N PHE A 94 -26.66 4.72 12.23
CA PHE A 94 -26.19 3.41 12.68
C PHE A 94 -27.35 2.47 13.05
N GLN A 95 -28.36 2.94 13.77
CA GLN A 95 -29.55 2.14 14.10
C GLN A 95 -30.34 1.75 12.85
N GLN A 96 -30.52 2.67 11.90
CA GLN A 96 -31.16 2.36 10.61
C GLN A 96 -30.37 1.29 9.84
N LEU A 97 -29.05 1.41 9.80
CA LEU A 97 -28.18 0.41 9.18
C LEU A 97 -28.29 -0.97 9.87
N MET A 98 -28.39 -1.01 11.21
CA MET A 98 -28.59 -2.27 11.94
C MET A 98 -29.98 -2.88 11.72
N LYS A 99 -31.03 -2.06 11.54
CA LYS A 99 -32.36 -2.54 11.14
C LYS A 99 -32.34 -3.15 9.75
N LEU A 100 -31.70 -2.48 8.78
CA LEU A 100 -31.51 -3.01 7.44
C LEU A 100 -30.77 -4.35 7.44
N ARG A 101 -29.77 -4.53 8.32
CA ARG A 101 -29.08 -5.83 8.46
C ARG A 101 -30.04 -6.98 8.82
N GLN A 102 -31.11 -6.70 9.56
CA GLN A 102 -32.07 -7.71 10.00
C GLN A 102 -33.19 -7.92 8.97
N THR A 103 -33.60 -6.87 8.26
CA THR A 103 -34.76 -6.92 7.34
C THR A 103 -34.38 -7.14 5.88
N ASP A 104 -33.28 -6.53 5.42
CA ASP A 104 -32.80 -6.61 4.04
C ASP A 104 -31.28 -6.55 3.97
N GLN A 105 -30.67 -7.74 3.93
CA GLN A 105 -29.22 -7.91 3.86
C GLN A 105 -28.61 -7.28 2.58
N LYS A 106 -29.35 -7.22 1.47
CA LYS A 106 -28.87 -6.59 0.23
C LYS A 106 -28.81 -5.08 0.38
N ALA A 107 -29.87 -4.47 0.91
CA ALA A 107 -29.90 -3.03 1.19
C ALA A 107 -28.83 -2.62 2.21
N PHE A 108 -28.63 -3.41 3.28
CA PHE A 108 -27.55 -3.20 4.25
C PHE A 108 -26.17 -3.14 3.57
N THR A 109 -25.88 -4.11 2.72
CA THR A 109 -24.58 -4.21 2.05
C THR A 109 -24.35 -3.00 1.13
N LYS A 110 -25.38 -2.56 0.41
CA LYS A 110 -25.33 -1.39 -0.47
C LYS A 110 -25.08 -0.09 0.31
N GLU A 111 -25.79 0.14 1.41
CA GLU A 111 -25.57 1.32 2.26
C GLU A 111 -24.19 1.33 2.92
N LEU A 112 -23.76 0.19 3.47
CA LEU A 112 -22.44 0.06 4.08
C LEU A 112 -21.33 0.33 3.06
N ARG A 113 -21.45 -0.18 1.84
CA ARG A 113 -20.52 0.10 0.72
C ARG A 113 -20.42 1.60 0.44
N GLY A 114 -21.55 2.30 0.34
CA GLY A 114 -21.58 3.74 0.10
C GLY A 114 -20.88 4.53 1.22
N LEU A 115 -21.15 4.17 2.48
CA LEU A 115 -20.49 4.77 3.64
C LEU A 115 -18.98 4.53 3.65
N VAL A 116 -18.54 3.31 3.30
CA VAL A 116 -17.13 2.96 3.21
C VAL A 116 -16.41 3.78 2.13
N LEU A 117 -16.98 3.94 0.93
CA LEU A 117 -16.38 4.77 -0.12
C LEU A 117 -16.31 6.24 0.30
N ALA A 118 -17.38 6.80 0.85
CA ALA A 118 -17.41 8.19 1.29
C ALA A 118 -16.42 8.45 2.44
N TRP A 119 -16.22 7.46 3.30
CA TRP A 119 -15.21 7.51 4.35
C TRP A 119 -13.80 7.43 3.79
N GLN A 120 -13.53 6.50 2.87
CA GLN A 120 -12.23 6.36 2.19
C GLN A 120 -11.87 7.65 1.45
N LYS A 121 -12.78 8.23 0.66
CA LYS A 121 -12.57 9.52 -0.01
C LYS A 121 -12.18 10.62 0.97
N ARG A 122 -12.84 10.71 2.13
CA ARG A 122 -12.54 11.75 3.15
C ARG A 122 -11.21 11.53 3.90
N HIS A 123 -10.87 10.28 4.20
CA HIS A 123 -9.71 9.97 5.06
C HIS A 123 -8.42 9.66 4.29
N GLN A 124 -8.51 9.27 3.01
CA GLN A 124 -7.33 8.87 2.22
C GLN A 124 -6.57 10.03 1.58
N ILE A 125 -7.25 11.14 1.26
CA ILE A 125 -6.59 12.39 0.78
C ILE A 125 -5.48 12.84 1.74
N ARG A 126 -5.59 12.52 3.03
CA ARG A 126 -4.61 12.95 4.07
C ARG A 126 -3.53 11.92 4.42
N ARG A 127 -3.61 10.66 3.97
CA ARG A 127 -2.72 9.57 4.42
C ARG A 127 -1.98 8.81 3.32
N GLY A 128 -2.02 9.31 2.07
CA GLY A 128 -1.44 8.57 0.94
C GLY A 128 -2.17 7.25 0.69
N GLY A 129 -3.48 7.23 0.92
CA GLY A 129 -4.33 6.07 0.60
C GLY A 129 -4.60 5.93 -0.90
N ALA A 130 -5.42 4.93 -1.25
CA ALA A 130 -5.83 4.59 -2.62
C ALA A 130 -6.18 5.85 -3.44
N SER A 131 -5.65 5.91 -4.67
CA SER A 131 -5.87 7.07 -5.55
C SER A 131 -7.34 7.18 -5.99
N GLU A 132 -7.74 8.34 -6.53
CA GLU A 132 -9.11 8.53 -7.02
C GLU A 132 -9.48 7.48 -8.09
N GLU A 133 -8.50 7.13 -8.92
CA GLU A 133 -8.61 6.11 -9.96
C GLU A 133 -8.78 4.71 -9.36
N GLU A 134 -8.06 4.36 -8.28
CA GLU A 134 -8.27 3.09 -7.56
C GLU A 134 -9.65 3.02 -6.90
N LEU A 135 -10.17 4.14 -6.38
CA LEU A 135 -11.52 4.22 -5.83
C LEU A 135 -12.57 4.06 -6.93
N LEU A 136 -12.35 4.64 -8.10
CA LEU A 136 -13.21 4.46 -9.27
C LEU A 136 -13.24 2.99 -9.71
N CYS A 137 -12.10 2.30 -9.73
CA CYS A 137 -12.04 0.87 -10.03
C CYS A 137 -12.92 0.05 -9.09
N ARG A 138 -12.88 0.35 -7.78
CA ARG A 138 -13.73 -0.33 -6.78
C ARG A 138 -15.21 -0.05 -7.01
N GLU A 139 -15.56 1.21 -7.27
CA GLU A 139 -16.94 1.61 -7.53
C GLU A 139 -17.51 0.92 -8.77
N LEU A 140 -16.76 0.91 -9.88
CA LEU A 140 -17.16 0.25 -11.12
C LEU A 140 -17.27 -1.28 -10.95
N SER A 141 -16.32 -1.89 -10.24
CA SER A 141 -16.40 -3.31 -9.90
C SER A 141 -17.65 -3.66 -9.11
N TRP A 142 -18.06 -2.81 -8.17
CA TRP A 142 -19.29 -3.05 -7.41
C TRP A 142 -20.54 -2.90 -8.27
N ARG A 143 -20.62 -1.84 -9.07
CA ARG A 143 -21.75 -1.66 -10.00
C ARG A 143 -21.89 -2.84 -10.96
N TYR A 144 -20.76 -3.38 -11.43
CA TYR A 144 -20.74 -4.54 -12.33
C TYR A 144 -21.36 -5.79 -11.68
N HIS A 145 -21.10 -6.02 -10.39
CA HIS A 145 -21.66 -7.15 -9.67
C HIS A 145 -23.09 -6.93 -9.16
N ASP A 146 -23.54 -5.67 -9.04
CA ASP A 146 -24.87 -5.32 -8.55
C ASP A 146 -25.91 -5.17 -9.68
N THR A 147 -25.48 -4.95 -10.93
CA THR A 147 -26.42 -4.86 -12.07
C THR A 147 -26.72 -6.25 -12.67
N GLU A 148 -27.97 -6.44 -13.08
CA GLU A 148 -28.43 -7.67 -13.75
C GLU A 148 -28.46 -7.51 -15.28
N ASP A 149 -28.42 -6.26 -15.78
CA ASP A 149 -28.44 -5.95 -17.21
C ASP A 149 -27.08 -6.23 -17.87
N GLU A 150 -27.09 -7.10 -18.89
CA GLU A 150 -25.89 -7.50 -19.62
C GLU A 150 -25.30 -6.38 -20.49
N GLU A 151 -26.13 -5.47 -21.03
CA GLU A 151 -25.60 -4.33 -21.79
C GLU A 151 -24.86 -3.35 -20.86
N GLU A 152 -25.44 -3.07 -19.70
CA GLU A 152 -24.81 -2.26 -18.66
C GLU A 152 -23.54 -2.92 -18.11
N LYS A 153 -23.55 -4.24 -17.87
CA LYS A 153 -22.34 -4.98 -17.49
C LYS A 153 -21.22 -4.81 -18.52
N GLN A 154 -21.53 -4.89 -19.81
CA GLN A 154 -20.53 -4.76 -20.85
C GLN A 154 -20.00 -3.34 -21.00
N LYS A 155 -20.81 -2.33 -20.68
CA LYS A 155 -20.33 -0.95 -20.52
C LYS A 155 -19.42 -0.82 -19.30
N LEU A 156 -19.87 -1.28 -18.13
CA LEU A 156 -19.11 -1.23 -16.87
C LEU A 156 -17.77 -1.97 -16.97
N ARG A 157 -17.71 -3.08 -17.71
CA ARG A 157 -16.47 -3.81 -17.98
C ARG A 157 -15.47 -2.97 -18.76
N ARG A 158 -15.92 -2.25 -19.80
CA ARG A 158 -15.08 -1.35 -20.60
C ARG A 158 -14.60 -0.16 -19.76
N ASP A 159 -15.51 0.45 -19.01
CA ASP A 159 -15.19 1.57 -18.11
C ASP A 159 -14.20 1.13 -17.02
N LEU A 160 -14.35 -0.08 -16.47
CA LEU A 160 -13.44 -0.65 -15.48
C LEU A 160 -12.04 -0.88 -16.05
N ALA A 161 -11.92 -1.37 -17.28
CA ALA A 161 -10.62 -1.54 -17.92
C ALA A 161 -9.87 -0.20 -18.04
N VAL A 162 -10.55 0.84 -18.53
CA VAL A 162 -9.98 2.19 -18.61
C VAL A 162 -9.59 2.73 -17.24
N ALA A 163 -10.43 2.54 -16.23
CA ALA A 163 -10.13 2.99 -14.86
C ALA A 163 -8.90 2.28 -14.28
N VAL A 164 -8.73 0.98 -14.56
CA VAL A 164 -7.57 0.20 -14.12
C VAL A 164 -6.29 0.70 -14.77
N ASP A 165 -6.31 0.99 -16.08
CA ASP A 165 -5.16 1.54 -16.80
C ASP A 165 -4.76 2.91 -16.22
N LEU A 166 -5.71 3.80 -15.98
CA LEU A 166 -5.46 5.11 -15.36
C LEU A 166 -4.87 4.98 -13.95
N ALA A 167 -5.38 4.05 -13.14
CA ALA A 167 -4.84 3.78 -11.81
C ALA A 167 -3.40 3.25 -11.88
N PHE A 168 -3.10 2.40 -12.85
CA PHE A 168 -1.75 1.90 -13.08
C PHE A 168 -0.79 3.01 -13.48
N GLU A 169 -1.15 3.85 -14.46
CA GLU A 169 -0.33 5.00 -14.86
C GLU A 169 -0.06 5.95 -13.69
N LYS A 170 -1.08 6.21 -12.87
CA LYS A 170 -0.93 7.06 -11.68
C LYS A 170 0.09 6.48 -10.70
N ARG A 171 0.05 5.16 -10.50
CA ARG A 171 1.00 4.44 -9.63
C ARG A 171 2.41 4.49 -10.19
N VAL A 172 2.59 4.29 -11.50
CA VAL A 172 3.88 4.43 -12.18
C VAL A 172 4.45 5.82 -11.96
N LYS A 173 3.70 6.88 -12.27
CA LYS A 173 4.13 8.29 -12.08
C LYS A 173 4.51 8.60 -10.63
N THR A 174 3.78 8.04 -9.67
CA THR A 174 4.08 8.20 -8.24
C THR A 174 5.41 7.56 -7.87
N VAL A 175 5.67 6.35 -8.37
CA VAL A 175 6.93 5.63 -8.15
C VAL A 175 8.10 6.35 -8.86
N GLU A 176 7.91 6.81 -10.10
CA GLU A 176 8.91 7.59 -10.83
C GLU A 176 9.33 8.85 -10.08
N THR A 177 8.36 9.62 -9.58
CA THR A 177 8.63 10.83 -8.79
C THR A 177 9.44 10.51 -7.53
N ARG A 178 9.11 9.39 -6.86
CA ARG A 178 9.84 8.93 -5.68
C ARG A 178 11.27 8.52 -6.04
N ILE A 179 11.47 7.83 -7.17
CA ILE A 179 12.81 7.47 -7.67
C ILE A 179 13.63 8.73 -7.94
N GLN A 180 13.09 9.70 -8.67
CA GLN A 180 13.77 10.96 -8.97
C GLN A 180 14.17 11.72 -7.69
N HIS A 181 13.32 11.70 -6.67
CA HIS A 181 13.67 12.29 -5.38
C HIS A 181 14.83 11.55 -4.71
N MET A 182 14.79 10.21 -4.67
CA MET A 182 15.88 9.40 -4.11
C MET A 182 17.20 9.60 -4.87
N GLU A 183 17.16 9.72 -6.20
CA GLU A 183 18.34 9.99 -7.02
C GLU A 183 18.98 11.34 -6.66
N LYS A 184 18.17 12.40 -6.46
CA LYS A 184 18.67 13.70 -6.00
C LYS A 184 19.32 13.63 -4.62
N GLU A 185 18.74 12.85 -3.70
CA GLU A 185 19.33 12.65 -2.37
C GLU A 185 20.64 11.85 -2.44
N LEU A 186 20.71 10.81 -3.28
CA LEU A 186 21.95 10.07 -3.53
C LEU A 186 23.05 10.97 -4.07
N GLU A 187 22.71 11.90 -4.96
CA GLU A 187 23.69 12.86 -5.49
C GLU A 187 24.23 13.79 -4.40
N LYS A 188 23.36 14.28 -3.49
CA LYS A 188 23.80 15.05 -2.32
C LYS A 188 24.74 14.24 -1.42
N PHE A 189 24.45 12.96 -1.20
CA PHE A 189 25.33 12.09 -0.40
C PHE A 189 26.68 11.86 -1.07
N ARG A 190 26.69 11.67 -2.40
CA ARG A 190 27.93 11.53 -3.18
C ARG A 190 28.79 12.79 -3.10
N GLU A 191 28.18 13.97 -3.22
CA GLU A 191 28.92 15.23 -3.10
C GLU A 191 29.47 15.42 -1.67
N ARG A 192 28.69 15.12 -0.63
CA ARG A 192 29.20 15.13 0.75
C ARG A 192 30.38 14.19 0.95
N LEU A 193 30.33 12.98 0.40
CA LEU A 193 31.44 12.03 0.44
C LEU A 193 32.68 12.56 -0.30
N LYS A 194 32.49 13.22 -1.44
CA LYS A 194 33.58 13.84 -2.20
C LYS A 194 34.24 14.97 -1.39
N GLN A 195 33.45 15.83 -0.76
CA GLN A 195 33.96 16.88 0.12
C GLN A 195 34.72 16.31 1.33
N LEU A 196 34.19 15.28 1.98
CA LEU A 196 34.89 14.60 3.08
C LEU A 196 36.24 14.02 2.63
N ARG A 197 36.30 13.39 1.46
CA ARG A 197 37.55 12.86 0.90
C ARG A 197 38.55 13.98 0.59
N LYS A 198 38.09 15.09 0.01
CA LYS A 198 38.94 16.26 -0.27
C LYS A 198 39.48 16.88 1.02
N ASN A 199 38.65 16.95 2.05
CA ASN A 199 38.99 17.58 3.33
C ASN A 199 39.68 16.60 4.30
N ARG A 200 40.00 15.37 3.86
CA ARG A 200 40.60 14.34 4.73
C ARG A 200 41.87 14.84 5.41
N GLY A 201 42.78 15.46 4.67
CA GLY A 201 44.05 15.97 5.20
C GLY A 201 43.82 16.96 6.35
N PRO A 202 43.18 18.12 6.09
CA PRO A 202 42.89 19.11 7.12
C PRO A 202 42.11 18.58 8.32
N VAL A 203 41.14 17.67 8.10
CA VAL A 203 40.38 17.06 9.20
C VAL A 203 41.26 16.16 10.06
N CYS A 204 42.10 15.33 9.43
CA CYS A 204 43.02 14.47 10.16
C CYS A 204 44.09 15.29 10.89
N GLU A 205 44.66 16.31 10.25
CA GLU A 205 45.66 17.21 10.85
C GLU A 205 45.08 17.97 12.05
N SER A 206 43.91 18.59 11.89
CA SER A 206 43.21 19.26 13.00
C SER A 206 42.94 18.31 14.16
N ARG A 207 42.58 17.05 13.89
CA ARG A 207 42.39 16.03 14.93
C ARG A 207 43.70 15.64 15.60
N VAL A 208 44.80 15.52 14.85
CA VAL A 208 46.12 15.26 15.42
C VAL A 208 46.55 16.41 16.32
N GLU A 209 46.40 17.66 15.87
CA GLU A 209 46.72 18.84 16.67
C GLU A 209 45.89 18.92 17.96
N GLU A 210 44.60 18.59 17.89
CA GLU A 210 43.73 18.51 19.07
C GLU A 210 44.23 17.45 20.06
N LEU A 211 44.58 16.26 19.59
CA LEU A 211 45.03 15.15 20.42
C LEU A 211 46.43 15.36 21.02
N LEU A 212 47.29 16.12 20.34
CA LEU A 212 48.63 16.48 20.83
C LEU A 212 48.63 17.74 21.71
N ARG A 213 47.48 18.40 21.88
CA ARG A 213 47.37 19.58 22.72
C ARG A 213 47.65 19.21 24.18
N PRO A 214 48.43 20.02 24.93
CA PRO A 214 48.64 19.80 26.36
C PRO A 214 47.29 19.69 27.10
N PRO A 215 47.14 18.76 28.07
CA PRO A 215 45.88 18.54 28.79
C PRO A 215 45.32 19.82 29.43
N GLU A 216 46.20 20.70 29.90
CA GLU A 216 45.88 21.99 30.53
C GLU A 216 45.18 22.98 29.59
N LEU A 217 45.26 22.77 28.26
CA LEU A 217 44.65 23.60 27.23
C LEU A 217 43.48 22.90 26.51
N ASN A 218 43.09 21.72 27.00
CA ASN A 218 41.98 20.96 26.43
C ASN A 218 40.65 21.29 27.12
N TRP A 219 40.05 22.41 26.73
CA TRP A 219 38.76 22.89 27.25
C TRP A 219 37.55 21.98 26.93
N ASN A 220 37.74 20.92 26.14
CA ASN A 220 36.71 19.95 25.78
C ASN A 220 36.81 18.63 26.57
N ALA A 221 37.75 18.50 27.51
CA ALA A 221 37.98 17.27 28.26
C ALA A 221 37.11 17.11 29.53
N ASP A 222 36.39 18.15 29.96
CA ASP A 222 35.62 18.13 31.21
C ASP A 222 34.10 18.21 30.98
N TRP A 223 33.49 17.05 30.68
CA TRP A 223 32.16 16.65 31.15
C TRP A 223 31.95 15.13 31.02
#